data_AF-A0A846BYY3-F1
#
_entry.id   AF-A0A846BYY3-F1
#
_cell.length_a   1.000
_cell.length_b   1.000
_cell.length_c   1.000
_cell.angle_alpha   90.00
_cell.angle_beta   90.00
_cell.angle_gamma   90.00
#
_symmetry.space_group_name_H-M   'P 1'
#
loop_
_entity.id
_entity.type
_entity.pdbx_description
1 polymer ?
#
loop_
_entity_poly.entity_id
_entity_poly.type
_entity_poly.pdbx_seq_one_letter_code
_entity_poly.pdbx_strand_id
1 'polypeptide(L)'
;MGRWGDGEILTNNKKPTTNNKQPTTKNQQQTIANFILMLRHGTVTANPYPVRRSITGAEDAVTLATIFQYRASRRSHRWHFWLDASSHLWEIGGAATLFAAPLFLKEWSGQFWTEEDKTKADEQRLQRILRDLLGRVGEQIYLCHSDLAVNGTDQSGPLLTLVSASTDFAQKTP
;
A
#
# COMPACT_ATOMS: atom_id res chain seq x y z
N MET A 1 25.06 -18.45 -74.78
CA MET A 1 24.27 -18.82 -73.59
C MET A 1 23.27 -17.71 -73.32
N GLY A 2 21.96 -17.99 -73.44
CA GLY A 2 20.86 -17.18 -72.89
C GLY A 2 20.39 -15.91 -73.65
N ARG A 3 19.28 -16.02 -74.38
CA ARG A 3 18.40 -14.89 -74.77
C ARG A 3 17.32 -14.74 -73.67
N TRP A 4 17.17 -13.54 -73.12
CA TRP A 4 16.02 -13.06 -72.34
C TRP A 4 15.76 -11.64 -72.87
N GLY A 5 14.57 -11.21 -73.28
CA GLY A 5 13.23 -11.66 -72.93
C GLY A 5 12.50 -10.45 -72.36
N ASP A 6 11.76 -9.75 -73.22
CA ASP A 6 11.14 -8.45 -73.00
C ASP A 6 10.19 -8.45 -71.79
N GLY A 7 10.26 -7.36 -71.03
CA GLY A 7 9.40 -7.14 -69.88
C GLY A 7 7.99 -6.75 -70.29
N GLU A 8 7.02 -7.48 -69.76
CA GLU A 8 5.65 -7.01 -69.59
C GLU A 8 5.03 -7.63 -68.33
N ILE A 9 4.07 -6.89 -67.80
CA ILE A 9 3.69 -6.81 -66.39
C ILE A 9 2.75 -7.97 -66.01
N LEU A 10 3.07 -8.71 -64.94
CA LEU A 10 2.11 -9.57 -64.24
C LEU A 10 1.81 -9.00 -62.85
N THR A 11 0.55 -8.59 -62.69
CA THR A 11 -0.05 -8.06 -61.48
C THR A 11 -0.02 -9.10 -60.35
N ASN A 12 0.60 -8.78 -59.21
CA ASN A 12 0.39 -9.55 -57.98
C ASN A 12 -0.30 -8.69 -56.94
N ASN A 13 -1.63 -8.72 -57.01
CA ASN A 13 -2.54 -8.05 -56.10
C ASN A 13 -2.62 -8.88 -54.80
N LYS A 14 -1.66 -8.72 -53.89
CA LYS A 14 -1.73 -9.30 -52.54
C LYS A 14 -2.04 -8.19 -51.54
N LYS A 15 -3.33 -7.93 -51.34
CA LYS A 15 -3.83 -7.09 -50.24
C LYS A 15 -3.30 -7.65 -48.90
N PRO A 16 -2.78 -6.82 -47.99
CA PRO A 16 -2.47 -7.25 -46.64
C PRO A 16 -3.79 -7.60 -45.93
N THR A 17 -4.00 -8.86 -45.60
CA THR A 17 -5.13 -9.29 -44.77
C THR A 17 -4.89 -8.86 -43.32
N THR A 18 -5.34 -7.66 -42.97
CA THR A 18 -5.56 -7.28 -41.57
C THR A 18 -6.72 -8.12 -41.04
N ASN A 19 -6.43 -9.15 -40.25
CA ASN A 19 -7.42 -9.94 -39.52
C ASN A 19 -8.03 -9.10 -38.38
N ASN A 20 -8.84 -8.10 -38.72
CA ASN A 20 -9.70 -7.42 -37.78
C ASN A 20 -10.96 -8.27 -37.57
N LYS A 21 -10.86 -9.31 -36.73
CA LYS A 21 -12.05 -9.98 -36.19
C LYS A 21 -12.75 -8.99 -35.26
N GLN A 22 -13.78 -8.32 -35.77
CA GLN A 22 -14.70 -7.56 -34.92
C GLN A 22 -15.32 -8.52 -33.88
N PRO A 23 -15.40 -8.11 -32.61
CA PRO A 23 -15.98 -8.95 -31.57
C PRO A 23 -17.44 -9.25 -31.90
N THR A 24 -17.80 -10.53 -31.96
CA THR A 24 -19.19 -10.97 -32.18
C THR A 24 -20.06 -10.57 -30.98
N THR A 25 -21.33 -10.26 -31.21
CA THR A 25 -22.31 -9.85 -30.17
C THR A 25 -22.39 -10.83 -28.98
N LYS A 26 -22.17 -12.12 -29.23
CA LYS A 26 -22.07 -13.16 -28.19
C LYS A 26 -20.89 -12.95 -27.23
N ASN A 27 -19.76 -12.47 -27.74
CA ASN A 27 -18.58 -12.14 -26.94
C ASN A 27 -18.84 -10.90 -26.05
N GLN A 28 -19.57 -9.92 -26.57
CA GLN A 28 -19.97 -8.73 -25.79
C GLN A 28 -20.93 -9.10 -24.64
N GLN A 29 -21.92 -9.95 -24.90
CA GLN A 29 -22.85 -10.42 -23.87
C GLN A 29 -22.14 -11.20 -22.77
N GLN A 30 -21.18 -12.07 -23.12
CA GLN A 30 -20.37 -12.80 -22.15
C GLN A 30 -19.47 -11.87 -21.34
N THR A 31 -18.87 -10.86 -21.98
CA THR A 31 -18.06 -9.84 -21.30
C THR A 31 -18.90 -9.05 -20.30
N ILE A 32 -20.11 -8.63 -20.68
CA ILE A 32 -21.04 -7.92 -19.80
C ILE A 32 -21.48 -8.81 -18.62
N ALA A 33 -21.80 -10.08 -18.88
CA ALA A 33 -22.19 -11.02 -17.83
C ALA A 33 -21.04 -11.22 -16.81
N ASN A 34 -19.82 -11.40 -17.29
CA ASN A 34 -18.63 -11.53 -16.45
C ASN A 34 -18.34 -10.23 -15.67
N PHE A 35 -18.55 -9.07 -16.30
CA PHE A 35 -18.42 -7.78 -15.65
C PHE A 35 -19.44 -7.58 -14.53
N ILE A 36 -20.71 -7.92 -14.76
CA ILE A 36 -21.77 -7.88 -13.73
C ILE A 36 -21.44 -8.84 -12.58
N LEU A 37 -20.94 -10.04 -12.90
CA LEU A 37 -20.53 -11.01 -11.90
C LEU A 37 -19.38 -10.46 -11.04
N MET A 38 -18.37 -9.86 -11.67
CA MET A 38 -17.25 -9.19 -10.98
C MET A 38 -17.71 -8.05 -10.05
N LEU A 39 -18.68 -7.23 -10.49
CA LEU A 39 -19.27 -6.19 -9.63
C LEU A 39 -20.02 -6.80 -8.43
N ARG A 40 -20.81 -7.85 -8.65
CA ARG A 40 -21.56 -8.54 -7.58
C ARG A 40 -20.66 -9.23 -6.57
N HIS A 41 -19.51 -9.74 -7.02
CA HIS A 41 -18.51 -10.33 -6.13
C HIS A 41 -17.69 -9.28 -5.36
N GLY A 42 -17.92 -7.99 -5.57
CA GLY A 42 -17.15 -6.93 -4.93
C GLY A 42 -15.68 -6.94 -5.34
N THR A 43 -15.34 -7.58 -6.47
CA THR A 43 -13.97 -7.69 -6.99
C THR A 43 -13.42 -6.31 -7.36
N VAL A 44 -14.30 -5.39 -7.76
CA VAL A 44 -14.01 -3.96 -7.75
C VAL A 44 -14.31 -3.46 -6.34
N THR A 45 -13.27 -3.23 -5.55
CA THR A 45 -13.42 -2.68 -4.20
C THR A 45 -14.23 -1.38 -4.29
N ALA A 46 -15.36 -1.31 -3.60
CA ALA A 46 -16.04 -0.04 -3.39
C ALA A 46 -15.00 0.91 -2.79
N ASN A 47 -14.65 1.96 -3.53
CA ASN A 47 -14.00 3.12 -2.96
C ASN A 47 -14.82 3.46 -1.71
N PRO A 48 -14.25 3.38 -0.49
CA PRO A 48 -15.03 3.56 0.72
C PRO A 48 -15.82 4.86 0.59
N TYR A 49 -17.08 4.79 1.01
CA TYR A 49 -18.08 5.87 0.91
C TYR A 49 -17.39 7.23 1.05
N PRO A 50 -17.59 8.19 0.14
CA PRO A 50 -16.82 9.42 0.14
C PRO A 50 -16.90 10.05 1.51
N VAL A 51 -15.81 9.95 2.27
CA VAL A 51 -15.61 10.73 3.48
C VAL A 51 -15.74 12.15 3.00
N ARG A 52 -16.78 12.87 3.46
CA ARG A 52 -17.11 14.22 2.99
C ARG A 52 -15.81 14.95 2.73
N ARG A 53 -15.57 15.33 1.46
CA ARG A 53 -14.50 16.26 1.08
C ARG A 53 -14.90 17.63 1.63
N SER A 54 -14.77 17.77 2.93
CA SER A 54 -15.11 18.93 3.75
C SER A 54 -14.09 19.02 4.88
N ILE A 55 -12.81 18.90 4.53
CA ILE A 55 -11.68 19.34 5.37
C ILE A 55 -10.66 20.05 4.46
N THR A 56 -11.14 20.82 3.50
CA THR A 56 -10.36 21.95 3.00
C THR A 56 -10.52 23.05 4.06
N GLY A 57 -9.58 23.10 5.02
CA GLY A 57 -9.50 24.19 6.00
C GLY A 57 -10.19 23.97 7.35
N ALA A 58 -10.17 22.75 7.93
CA ALA A 58 -10.34 22.67 9.39
C ALA A 58 -9.03 23.15 10.03
N GLU A 59 -8.93 24.47 10.22
CA GLU A 59 -7.79 25.14 10.88
C GLU A 59 -7.62 24.63 12.32
N ASP A 60 -8.73 24.24 12.98
CA ASP A 60 -8.78 23.76 14.37
C ASP A 60 -9.28 22.31 14.46
N ALA A 61 -8.52 21.36 13.92
CA ALA A 61 -8.85 19.94 14.02
C ALA A 61 -7.64 19.06 14.31
N VAL A 62 -7.91 17.93 14.97
CA VAL A 62 -6.92 16.86 15.17
C VAL A 62 -6.97 15.91 13.97
N THR A 63 -5.81 15.61 13.39
CA THR A 63 -5.70 14.58 12.35
C THR A 63 -5.61 13.21 12.99
N LEU A 64 -6.65 12.39 12.84
CA LEU A 64 -6.62 10.97 13.15
C LEU A 64 -6.42 10.18 11.86
N ALA A 65 -5.31 9.44 11.76
CA ALA A 65 -4.95 8.70 10.56
C ALA A 65 -4.10 7.49 10.93
N THR A 66 -4.13 6.46 10.09
CA THR A 66 -3.11 5.40 10.16
C THR A 66 -1.74 5.96 9.76
N ILE A 67 -0.67 5.28 10.16
CA ILE A 67 0.70 5.65 9.76
C ILE A 67 0.80 5.80 8.23
N PHE A 68 0.21 4.88 7.47
CA PHE A 68 0.22 4.94 6.01
C PHE A 68 -0.47 6.21 5.48
N GLN A 69 -1.68 6.49 5.94
CA GLN A 69 -2.45 7.67 5.53
C GLN A 69 -1.72 8.98 5.89
N TYR A 70 -1.18 9.08 7.10
CA TYR A 70 -0.46 10.25 7.56
C TYR A 70 0.77 10.53 6.69
N ARG A 71 1.58 9.50 6.43
CA ARG A 71 2.78 9.59 5.56
C ARG A 71 2.42 9.94 4.12
N ALA A 72 1.37 9.31 3.57
CA ALA A 72 0.88 9.60 2.22
C ALA A 72 0.40 11.05 2.07
N SER A 73 -0.18 11.62 3.12
CA SER A 73 -0.62 13.02 3.15
C SER A 73 0.52 14.04 3.24
N ARG A 74 1.76 13.58 3.47
CA ARG A 74 2.98 14.39 3.60
C ARG A 74 2.88 15.54 4.61
N ARG A 75 2.07 15.37 5.66
CA ARG A 75 1.89 16.36 6.73
C ARG A 75 3.02 16.29 7.77
N SER A 76 3.15 17.37 8.53
CA SER A 76 4.01 17.50 9.71
C SER A 76 3.24 18.28 10.78
N HIS A 77 3.29 17.85 12.04
CA HIS A 77 2.54 18.44 13.15
C HIS A 77 3.46 18.68 14.36
N ARG A 78 3.11 19.68 15.18
CA ARG A 78 3.90 20.02 16.38
C ARG A 78 3.94 18.87 17.37
N TRP A 79 2.80 18.21 17.58
CA TRP A 79 2.66 17.09 18.52
C TRP A 79 2.10 15.86 17.84
N HIS A 80 2.71 14.70 18.10
CA HIS A 80 2.17 13.40 17.70
C HIS A 80 1.74 12.59 18.92
N PHE A 81 0.64 11.87 18.77
CA PHE A 81 0.17 10.87 19.72
C PHE A 81 0.23 9.51 19.01
N TRP A 82 1.15 8.65 19.46
CA TRP A 82 1.33 7.31 18.93
C TRP A 82 0.53 6.34 19.78
N LEU A 83 -0.50 5.74 19.18
CA LEU A 83 -1.42 4.84 19.87
C LEU A 83 -0.87 3.42 19.90
N ASP A 84 -1.18 2.70 20.98
CA ASP A 84 -0.86 1.29 21.17
C ASP A 84 0.65 1.02 20.97
N ALA A 85 1.51 1.89 21.51
CA ALA A 85 2.96 1.87 21.28
C ALA A 85 3.63 0.57 21.72
N SER A 86 3.10 -0.09 22.76
CA SER A 86 3.56 -1.38 23.25
C SER A 86 3.19 -2.56 22.34
N SER A 87 2.40 -2.35 21.29
CA SER A 87 1.83 -3.43 20.49
C SER A 87 2.76 -3.95 19.40
N HIS A 88 2.76 -5.27 19.21
CA HIS A 88 3.48 -5.93 18.11
C HIS A 88 2.95 -5.50 16.73
N LEU A 89 1.74 -4.91 16.67
CA LEU A 89 1.16 -4.37 15.44
C LEU A 89 1.99 -3.22 14.83
N TRP A 90 2.90 -2.59 15.56
CA TRP A 90 3.83 -1.62 14.98
C TRP A 90 4.81 -2.27 14.00
N GLU A 91 5.24 -3.49 14.30
CA GLU A 91 6.16 -4.28 13.47
C GLU A 91 5.46 -4.88 12.26
N ILE A 92 4.17 -5.18 12.38
CA ILE A 92 3.37 -5.75 11.30
C ILE A 92 2.84 -4.61 10.43
N GLY A 93 3.15 -4.58 9.13
CA GLY A 93 2.68 -3.49 8.27
C GLY A 93 1.17 -3.47 8.01
N GLY A 94 0.47 -4.51 8.48
CA GLY A 94 -0.98 -4.61 8.48
C GLY A 94 -1.56 -4.47 7.08
N ALA A 95 -2.65 -3.73 6.94
CA ALA A 95 -3.32 -3.48 5.66
C ALA A 95 -2.45 -2.74 4.63
N ALA A 96 -1.31 -2.16 5.03
CA ALA A 96 -0.38 -1.52 4.09
C ALA A 96 0.63 -2.50 3.47
N THR A 97 0.77 -3.72 4.00
CA THR A 97 1.67 -4.73 3.45
C THR A 97 0.97 -5.50 2.33
N LEU A 98 1.56 -5.48 1.13
CA LEU A 98 1.10 -6.30 0.02
C LEU A 98 1.61 -7.73 0.18
N PHE A 99 0.75 -8.70 -0.13
CA PHE A 99 1.11 -10.12 -0.09
C PHE A 99 2.31 -10.39 -1.01
N ALA A 100 3.33 -11.09 -0.48
CA ALA A 100 4.53 -11.49 -1.19
C ALA A 100 5.29 -10.34 -1.89
N ALA A 101 5.10 -9.08 -1.47
CA ALA A 101 5.73 -7.91 -2.11
C ALA A 101 7.24 -8.04 -2.35
N PRO A 102 8.05 -8.57 -1.41
CA PRO A 102 9.49 -8.69 -1.61
C PRO A 102 9.89 -9.55 -2.82
N LEU A 103 9.10 -10.57 -3.17
CA LEU A 103 9.37 -11.46 -4.29
C LEU A 103 9.22 -10.78 -5.66
N PHE A 104 8.49 -9.66 -5.71
CA PHE A 104 8.23 -8.91 -6.94
C PHE A 104 9.17 -7.71 -7.12
N LEU A 105 10.12 -7.50 -6.19
CA LEU A 105 11.09 -6.43 -6.31
C LEU A 105 12.16 -6.79 -7.36
N LYS A 106 12.60 -5.80 -8.15
CA LYS A 106 13.64 -6.00 -9.19
C LYS A 106 14.96 -6.52 -8.62
N GLU A 107 15.23 -6.20 -7.36
CA GLU A 107 16.44 -6.60 -6.62
C GLU A 107 16.36 -8.03 -6.06
N TRP A 108 15.23 -8.72 -6.24
CA TRP A 108 15.07 -10.07 -5.72
C TRP A 108 16.03 -11.06 -6.39
N SER A 109 16.75 -11.82 -5.58
CA SER A 109 17.79 -12.76 -6.02
C SER A 109 17.25 -14.14 -6.43
N GLY A 110 15.95 -14.38 -6.30
CA GLY A 110 15.31 -15.66 -6.61
C GLY A 110 15.55 -16.76 -5.57
N GLN A 111 16.13 -16.44 -4.42
CA GLN A 111 16.32 -17.39 -3.31
C GLN A 111 14.98 -17.75 -2.64
N PHE A 112 14.98 -18.65 -1.66
CA PHE A 112 13.78 -18.87 -0.84
C PHE A 112 13.64 -17.72 0.15
N TRP A 113 12.43 -17.16 0.26
CA TRP A 113 12.10 -16.16 1.28
C TRP A 113 11.81 -16.87 2.60
N THR A 114 12.66 -16.67 3.60
CA THR A 114 12.51 -17.32 4.91
C THR A 114 11.71 -16.45 5.89
N GLU A 115 11.33 -17.01 7.04
CA GLU A 115 10.72 -16.21 8.11
C GLU A 115 11.73 -15.22 8.71
N GLU A 116 13.03 -15.55 8.74
CA GLU A 116 14.08 -14.62 9.18
C GLU A 116 14.18 -13.41 8.23
N ASP A 117 14.07 -13.63 6.91
CA ASP A 117 14.04 -12.55 5.92
C ASP A 117 12.83 -11.63 6.13
N LYS A 118 11.68 -12.22 6.47
CA LYS A 118 10.45 -11.49 6.79
C LYS A 118 10.61 -10.61 8.03
N THR A 119 11.08 -11.18 9.14
CA THR A 119 11.33 -10.43 10.37
C THR A 119 12.29 -9.26 10.11
N LYS A 120 13.40 -9.54 9.42
CA LYS A 120 14.38 -8.50 9.07
C LYS A 120 13.78 -7.41 8.17
N ALA A 121 12.93 -7.77 7.21
CA ALA A 121 12.25 -6.82 6.35
C ALA A 121 11.25 -5.94 7.13
N ASP A 122 10.52 -6.52 8.07
CA ASP A 122 9.57 -5.81 8.93
C ASP A 122 10.29 -4.87 9.92
N GLU A 123 11.38 -5.31 10.53
CA GLU A 123 12.26 -4.45 11.36
C GLU A 123 12.79 -3.25 10.56
N GLN A 124 13.33 -3.48 9.36
CA GLN A 124 13.84 -2.41 8.51
C GLN A 124 12.72 -1.45 8.08
N ARG A 125 11.54 -1.98 7.76
CA ARG A 125 10.36 -1.17 7.42
C ARG A 125 9.94 -0.30 8.60
N LEU A 126 9.89 -0.87 9.80
CA LEU A 126 9.58 -0.16 11.04
C LEU A 126 10.60 0.96 11.29
N GLN A 127 11.90 0.69 11.18
CA GLN A 127 12.94 1.71 11.34
C GLN A 127 12.77 2.88 10.37
N ARG A 128 12.45 2.62 9.10
CA ARG A 128 12.19 3.68 8.09
C ARG A 128 10.94 4.48 8.45
N ILE A 129 9.90 3.82 8.95
CA ILE A 129 8.67 4.48 9.41
C ILE A 129 8.97 5.39 10.60
N LEU A 130 9.66 4.91 11.63
CA LEU A 130 9.97 5.70 12.82
C LEU A 130 10.80 6.93 12.45
N ARG A 131 11.84 6.78 11.61
CA ARG A 131 12.64 7.91 11.13
C ARG A 131 11.81 8.95 10.39
N ASP A 132 10.90 8.51 9.51
CA ASP A 132 10.02 9.42 8.77
C ASP A 132 9.01 10.11 9.70
N LEU A 133 8.44 9.40 10.68
CA LEU A 133 7.52 10.01 11.66
C LEU A 133 8.25 10.99 12.58
N LEU A 134 9.45 10.66 13.04
CA LEU A 134 10.29 11.55 13.86
C LEU A 134 10.63 12.84 13.11
N GLY A 135 10.96 12.75 11.81
CA GLY A 135 11.21 13.92 10.97
C GLY A 135 9.99 14.81 10.69
N ARG A 136 8.79 14.37 11.10
CA ARG A 136 7.52 15.11 10.91
C ARG A 136 7.00 15.77 12.19
N VAL A 137 7.61 15.48 13.34
CA VAL A 137 7.24 16.05 14.64
C VAL A 137 8.05 17.31 14.90
N GLY A 138 7.38 18.39 15.29
CA GLY A 138 8.06 19.65 15.63
C GLY A 138 8.53 19.73 17.09
N GLU A 139 7.74 19.23 18.04
CA GLU A 139 7.96 19.48 19.47
C GLU A 139 7.95 18.23 20.33
N GLN A 140 6.84 17.48 20.34
CA GLN A 140 6.65 16.42 21.33
C GLN A 140 5.97 15.18 20.74
N ILE A 141 6.39 14.03 21.25
CA ILE A 141 5.75 12.74 21.00
C ILE A 141 5.18 12.24 22.31
N TYR A 142 3.93 11.81 22.26
CA TYR A 142 3.26 11.09 23.33
C TYR A 142 3.09 9.64 22.89
N LEU A 143 3.64 8.73 23.68
CA LEU A 143 3.51 7.29 23.49
C LEU A 143 2.35 6.81 24.36
N CYS A 144 1.22 6.52 23.74
CA CYS A 144 0.07 5.96 24.42
C CYS A 144 0.20 4.43 24.37
N HIS A 145 0.28 3.79 25.53
CA HIS A 145 0.46 2.35 25.63
C HIS A 145 -0.50 1.74 26.66
N SER A 146 -0.71 0.44 26.55
CA SER A 146 -1.47 -0.37 27.50
C SER A 146 -0.66 -1.62 27.79
N ASP A 147 -0.58 -2.02 29.05
CA ASP A 147 0.17 -3.23 29.43
C ASP A 147 -0.45 -4.50 28.83
N LEU A 148 -1.78 -4.50 28.68
CA LEU A 148 -2.55 -5.62 28.15
C LEU A 148 -3.11 -5.33 26.75
N ALA A 149 -3.04 -6.34 25.89
CA ALA A 149 -3.73 -6.38 24.60
C ALA A 149 -5.24 -6.65 24.77
N VAL A 150 -6.00 -6.54 23.67
CA VAL A 150 -7.46 -6.74 23.65
C VAL A 150 -7.91 -8.13 24.11
N ASN A 151 -7.03 -9.12 23.99
CA ASN A 151 -7.23 -10.50 24.46
C ASN A 151 -6.80 -10.71 25.93
N GLY A 152 -6.32 -9.66 26.60
CA GLY A 152 -5.82 -9.71 27.98
C GLY A 152 -4.40 -10.24 28.13
N THR A 153 -3.63 -10.43 27.06
CA THR A 153 -2.21 -10.84 27.16
C THR A 153 -1.29 -9.63 27.25
N ASP A 154 -0.15 -9.78 27.92
CA ASP A 154 0.88 -8.75 28.00
C ASP A 154 1.37 -8.32 26.60
N GLN A 155 1.56 -7.02 26.43
CA GLN A 155 2.13 -6.47 25.22
C GLN A 155 3.65 -6.38 25.31
N SER A 156 4.34 -6.94 24.31
CA SER A 156 5.81 -6.97 24.21
C SER A 156 6.31 -6.53 22.83
N GLY A 157 5.63 -5.54 22.25
CA GLY A 157 5.95 -5.00 20.94
C GLY A 157 7.29 -4.25 20.88
N PRO A 158 7.75 -3.93 19.67
CA PRO A 158 9.11 -3.44 19.41
C PRO A 158 9.41 -2.07 20.04
N LEU A 159 8.38 -1.25 20.34
CA LEU A 159 8.59 0.06 20.97
C LEU A 159 8.47 0.01 22.49
N LEU A 160 8.27 -1.16 23.11
CA LEU A 160 8.12 -1.27 24.56
C LEU A 160 9.31 -0.67 25.30
N THR A 161 10.55 -0.93 24.85
CA THR A 161 11.75 -0.33 25.44
C THR A 161 11.73 1.20 25.37
N LEU A 162 11.20 1.77 24.28
CA LEU A 162 11.07 3.22 24.14
C LEU A 162 10.02 3.77 25.10
N VAL A 163 8.91 3.07 25.26
CA VAL A 163 7.87 3.39 26.25
C VAL A 163 8.47 3.40 27.66
N SER A 164 9.18 2.33 28.06
CA SER A 164 9.81 2.23 29.38
C SER A 164 10.90 3.27 29.64
N ALA A 165 11.57 3.76 28.59
CA ALA A 165 12.57 4.82 28.70
C ALA A 165 11.96 6.23 28.67
N SER A 166 10.67 6.37 28.38
CA SER A 166 9.99 7.66 28.32
C SER A 166 9.57 8.14 29.71
N THR A 167 9.36 9.44 29.85
CA THR A 167 8.85 10.04 31.09
C THR A 167 7.34 9.97 31.11
N ASP A 168 6.77 9.53 32.23
CA ASP A 168 5.33 9.55 32.44
C ASP A 168 4.75 10.94 32.21
N PHE A 169 3.58 10.97 31.57
CA PHE A 169 2.76 12.17 31.47
C PHE A 169 2.07 12.45 32.81
N ALA A 170 2.84 12.56 33.90
CA ALA A 170 2.31 13.06 35.16
C ALA A 170 2.02 14.55 34.97
N GLN A 171 0.76 14.94 35.25
CA GLN A 171 0.25 16.30 35.15
C GLN A 171 1.27 17.30 35.72
N LYS A 172 1.79 18.16 34.85
CA LYS A 172 2.35 19.43 35.31
C LYS A 172 1.17 20.23 35.86
N THR A 173 0.88 20.08 37.15
CA THR A 173 -0.05 20.96 37.86
C THR A 173 0.47 22.40 37.67
N PRO A 174 -0.39 23.36 37.28
CA PRO A 174 0.01 24.75 37.14
C PRO A 174 0.53 25.34 38.46
#